data_AF-A0A800JBC7-F1
#
_entry.id   AF-A0A800JBC7-F1
#
_cell.length_a   1.000
_cell.length_b   1.000
_cell.length_c   1.000
_cell.angle_alpha   90.00
_cell.angle_beta   90.00
_cell.angle_gamma   90.00
#
_symmetry.space_group_name_H-M   'P 1'
#
loop_
_entity.id
_entity.type
_entity.pdbx_description
1 polymer ?
#
loop_
_entity_poly.entity_id
_entity_poly.type
_entity_poly.pdbx_seq_one_letter_code
_entity_poly.pdbx_strand_id
1 'polypeptide(L)' 'SQSVVVGRLGRVMGEIKAPVIEVDGWVEGNLKAGKLVEVLGNARIKGNIYTPVGGLKMRLGGEFKGKFIMDFTK' A
#
# COMPACT_ATOMS: atom_id res chain seq x y z
N SER A 1 7.02 -13.62 8.48
CA SER A 1 5.82 -12.76 8.33
C SER A 1 5.35 -12.82 6.89
N GLN A 2 4.05 -12.91 6.63
CA GLN A 2 3.53 -12.87 5.26
C GLN A 2 3.56 -11.44 4.72
N SER A 3 3.98 -11.28 3.47
CA SER A 3 3.95 -10.02 2.72
C SER A 3 3.32 -10.24 1.36
N VAL A 4 2.76 -9.18 0.78
CA VAL A 4 2.35 -9.14 -0.62
C VAL A 4 3.21 -8.10 -1.33
N VAL A 5 3.80 -8.48 -2.45
CA VAL A 5 4.61 -7.59 -3.29
C VAL A 5 3.94 -7.45 -4.65
N VAL A 6 3.58 -6.23 -5.02
CA VAL A 6 3.19 -5.87 -6.38
C VAL A 6 4.42 -5.31 -7.07
N GLY A 7 5.16 -6.18 -7.77
CA GLY A 7 6.37 -5.79 -8.48
C GLY A 7 6.10 -4.80 -9.62
N ARG A 8 7.16 -4.27 -10.23
CA ARG A 8 7.11 -3.17 -11.21
C ARG A 8 6.13 -3.36 -12.37
N LEU A 9 6.04 -4.58 -12.91
CA LEU A 9 5.11 -4.91 -14.01
C LEU A 9 3.78 -5.48 -13.50
N GLY A 10 3.65 -5.63 -12.18
CA GLY A 10 2.46 -6.16 -11.53
C GLY A 10 1.30 -5.18 -11.59
N ARG A 11 0.12 -5.73 -11.86
CA ARG A 11 -1.13 -4.98 -11.86
C ARG A 11 -2.17 -5.72 -11.03
N VAL A 12 -2.76 -5.03 -10.07
CA VAL A 12 -3.84 -5.56 -9.23
C VAL A 12 -5.07 -4.68 -9.36
N MET A 13 -6.23 -5.32 -9.58
CA MET A 13 -7.54 -4.71 -9.47
C MET A 13 -8.28 -5.40 -8.32
N GLY A 14 -8.48 -4.71 -7.20
CA GLY A 14 -9.11 -5.28 -6.01
C GLY A 14 -8.41 -4.89 -4.70
N GLU A 15 -8.86 -5.49 -3.59
CA GLU A 15 -8.35 -5.21 -2.25
C GLU A 15 -7.18 -6.12 -1.88
N ILE A 16 -6.09 -5.54 -1.38
CA ILE A 16 -4.94 -6.28 -0.85
C ILE A 16 -4.97 -6.21 0.68
N LYS A 17 -4.94 -7.38 1.33
CA LYS A 17 -4.82 -7.51 2.79
C LYS A 17 -3.56 -8.31 3.14
N ALA A 18 -2.65 -7.71 3.88
CA ALA A 18 -1.46 -8.41 4.38
C ALA A 18 -0.86 -7.66 5.58
N PRO A 19 -0.03 -8.30 6.42
CA PRO A 19 0.76 -7.58 7.42
C PRO A 19 1.67 -6.51 6.80
N VAL A 20 2.35 -6.85 5.71
CA VAL A 20 3.23 -5.94 4.96
C VAL A 20 2.83 -5.96 3.49
N ILE A 21 2.67 -4.78 2.89
CA ILE A 21 2.37 -4.61 1.47
C ILE A 21 3.46 -3.72 0.86
N GLU A 22 4.08 -4.19 -0.22
CA GLU A 22 5.04 -3.42 -1.01
C GLU A 22 4.51 -3.25 -2.42
N VAL A 23 4.57 -2.02 -2.95
CA VAL A 23 4.10 -1.72 -4.30
C VAL A 23 5.20 -0.98 -5.05
N ASP A 24 5.67 -1.54 -6.16
CA ASP A 24 6.43 -0.86 -7.23
C ASP A 24 5.64 -0.85 -8.55
N GLY A 25 4.44 -1.44 -8.58
CA GLY A 25 3.59 -1.54 -9.77
C GLY A 25 2.31 -0.72 -9.67
N TRP A 26 1.23 -1.25 -10.27
CA TRP A 26 -0.06 -0.56 -10.36
C TRP A 26 -1.14 -1.26 -9.54
N VAL A 27 -1.86 -0.48 -8.73
CA VAL A 27 -3.00 -0.99 -7.93
C VAL A 27 -4.20 -0.08 -8.12
N GLU A 28 -5.33 -0.67 -8.49
CA GLU A 28 -6.65 -0.04 -8.43
C GLU A 28 -7.51 -0.79 -7.42
N GLY A 29 -7.64 -0.21 -6.23
CA GLY A 29 -8.30 -0.81 -5.08
C GLY A 29 -7.59 -0.46 -3.77
N ASN A 30 -8.18 -0.91 -2.67
CA ASN A 30 -7.73 -0.53 -1.34
C ASN A 30 -6.59 -1.41 -0.84
N LEU A 31 -5.69 -0.82 -0.05
CA LEU A 31 -4.60 -1.51 0.63
C LEU A 31 -4.88 -1.52 2.13
N LYS A 32 -4.96 -2.70 2.75
CA LYS A 32 -5.16 -2.86 4.19
C LYS A 32 -3.96 -3.59 4.79
N ALA A 33 -3.05 -2.83 5.39
CA ALA A 33 -1.86 -3.38 6.02
C ALA A 33 -2.01 -3.48 7.54
N GLY A 34 -1.66 -4.64 8.10
CA GLY A 34 -1.59 -4.83 9.55
C GLY A 34 -0.35 -4.17 10.19
N LYS A 35 0.67 -3.82 9.39
CA LYS A 35 1.92 -3.22 9.88
C LYS A 35 2.42 -2.11 8.97
N LEU A 36 2.67 -2.42 7.69
CA LEU A 36 3.39 -1.51 6.80
C LEU A 36 2.85 -1.55 5.37
N VAL A 37 2.67 -0.38 4.77
CA VAL A 37 2.65 -0.19 3.32
C VAL A 37 3.91 0.55 2.90
N GLU A 38 4.66 -0.02 1.97
CA GLU A 38 5.78 0.65 1.30
C GLU A 38 5.40 0.97 -0.16
N VAL A 39 5.32 2.26 -0.46
CA VAL A 39 5.02 2.81 -1.78
C VAL A 39 6.36 3.19 -2.44
N LEU A 40 6.84 2.35 -3.35
CA LEU A 40 8.11 2.51 -4.05
C LEU A 40 8.00 3.50 -5.22
N GLY A 41 9.14 3.83 -5.83
CA GLY A 41 9.24 4.93 -6.81
C GLY A 41 8.40 4.77 -8.08
N ASN A 42 8.08 3.54 -8.50
CA ASN A 42 7.22 3.32 -9.67
C ASN A 42 5.76 3.05 -9.30
N ALA A 43 5.45 3.03 -8.00
CA ALA A 43 4.12 2.73 -7.50
C ALA A 43 3.08 3.73 -8.01
N ARG A 44 1.94 3.19 -8.46
CA ARG A 44 0.76 3.97 -8.86
C ARG A 44 -0.47 3.33 -8.24
N ILE A 45 -0.97 3.92 -7.16
CA ILE A 45 -2.09 3.38 -6.39
C ILE A 45 -3.31 4.29 -6.54
N LYS A 46 -4.44 3.73 -6.96
CA LYS A 46 -5.75 4.37 -6.95
C LYS A 46 -6.64 3.65 -5.94
N GLY A 47 -6.83 4.25 -4.77
CA GLY A 47 -7.56 3.63 -3.67
C GLY A 47 -7.10 4.13 -2.32
N ASN A 48 -7.77 3.66 -1.28
CA ASN A 48 -7.47 4.06 0.09
C ASN A 48 -6.42 3.14 0.70
N ILE A 49 -5.57 3.73 1.54
CA ILE A 49 -4.51 3.03 2.27
C ILE A 49 -4.87 3.02 3.75
N TYR A 50 -4.94 1.84 4.35
CA TYR A 50 -5.24 1.60 5.77
C TYR A 50 -4.02 0.98 6.45
N THR A 51 -3.50 1.63 7.50
CA THR A 51 -2.33 1.16 8.26
C THR A 51 -2.47 1.47 9.75
N PRO A 52 -1.71 0.84 10.65
CA PRO A 52 -1.49 1.38 11.98
C PRO A 52 -0.71 2.71 11.92
N VAL A 53 -0.63 3.41 13.05
CA VAL A 53 0.19 4.63 13.22
C VAL A 53 1.66 4.33 12.85
N GLY A 54 2.25 5.15 11.99
CA GLY A 54 3.62 4.96 11.49
C GLY A 54 3.77 3.86 10.42
N GLY A 55 2.67 3.24 9.99
CA GLY A 55 2.66 2.12 9.05
C GLY A 55 2.76 2.48 7.57
N LEU A 56 3.22 3.68 7.21
CA LEU A 56 3.38 4.10 5.82
C LEU A 56 4.82 4.56 5.54
N LYS A 57 5.45 3.98 4.52
CA LYS A 57 6.71 4.46 3.93
C LYS A 57 6.47 4.83 2.47
N MET A 58 6.91 6.02 2.07
CA MET A 58 6.75 6.52 0.72
C MET A 58 8.11 6.94 0.17
N ARG A 59 8.48 6.39 -1.00
CA ARG A 59 9.69 6.74 -1.72
C ARG A 59 9.40 7.84 -2.72
N LEU A 60 10.42 8.61 -3.09
CA LEU A 60 10.33 9.60 -4.16
C LEU A 60 9.82 8.95 -5.45
N GLY A 61 8.88 9.62 -6.13
CA GLY A 61 8.26 9.16 -7.37
C GLY A 61 7.05 8.25 -7.19
N GLY A 62 6.87 7.64 -6.02
CA GLY A 62 5.67 6.86 -5.70
C GLY A 62 4.44 7.76 -5.57
N GLU A 63 3.30 7.31 -6.07
CA GLU A 63 2.05 8.08 -6.04
C GLU A 63 0.89 7.23 -5.53
N PHE A 64 0.06 7.82 -4.67
CA PHE A 64 -1.27 7.29 -4.38
C PHE A 64 -2.33 8.38 -4.52
N LYS A 65 -3.52 7.98 -4.97
CA LYS A 65 -4.71 8.82 -5.08
C LYS A 65 -5.84 8.17 -4.31
N GLY A 66 -6.17 8.74 -3.16
CA GLY A 66 -7.22 8.26 -2.26
C GLY A 66 -7.05 8.83 -0.86
N LYS A 67 -7.69 8.21 0.11
CA LYS A 67 -7.53 8.57 1.53
C LYS A 67 -6.46 7.70 2.17
N PHE A 68 -5.60 8.33 2.97
CA PHE A 68 -4.77 7.63 3.93
C PHE A 68 -5.48 7.60 5.28
N ILE A 69 -5.73 6.41 5.81
CA ILE A 69 -6.52 6.17 7.02
C ILE A 69 -5.65 5.40 7.99
N MET A 70 -5.42 5.98 9.16
CA MET A 70 -4.71 5.32 10.24
C MET A 70 -5.73 4.75 11.22
N ASP A 71 -5.57 3.48 11.58
CA ASP A 71 -6.39 2.88 12.63
C ASP A 71 -5.74 3.15 13.99
N PHE A 72 -6.51 3.77 14.89
CA PHE A 72 -6.10 4.06 16.27
C PHE A 72 -6.64 2.96 17.17
N THR A 73 -6.10 1.76 17.06
CA THR A 73 -6.33 0.75 18.10
C THR A 73 -5.42 1.11 19.28
N LYS A 74 -6.05 1.57 20.38
CA LYS A 74 -5.42 1.79 21.69
C LYS A 74 -4.80 0.50 22.22
#